data_AF-A0A0N0MZ81-F1
#
_entry.id   AF-A0A0N0MZ81-F1
#
_cell.length_a   1.000
_cell.length_b   1.000
_cell.length_c   1.000
_cell.angle_alpha   90.00
_cell.angle_beta   90.00
_cell.angle_gamma   90.00
#
_symmetry.space_group_name_H-M   'P 1'
#
loop_
_entity.id
_entity.type
_entity.pdbx_description
1 polymer ?
#
loop_
_entity_poly.entity_id
_entity_poly.type
_entity_poly.pdbx_seq_one_letter_code
_entity_poly.pdbx_strand_id
1 'polypeptide(L)'
;AGPAAPPGPVAGPVAGVGPLCGAGSTLVRFDGPLVLPKVLRSELAAQGVHADTPRSAAGGVGGPLTLAARHDTAGGLVLGLFYDRAQLADEDAAALHSQCVRLLRALPEFRQAQASAGQLLDLLARAATPRMARPVPPAPHPALTVLRPGHPHADVICLVTAPGVPAGSYDLFVRGHRGPEEIVAVHGDGAPGVLPAVLHQASGPGRRLVLCGCGPGGRAAYELAQRTPHAPGMVSAVVMTGIGDAAASASALARGVRSVLAPPP
;
A
#
# COMPACT_ATOMS: atom_id res chain seq x y z
N ALA A 1 20.73 -25.94 44.99
CA ALA A 1 20.27 -26.37 43.66
C ALA A 1 18.79 -25.99 43.52
N GLY A 2 18.50 -24.89 42.83
CA GLY A 2 17.15 -24.43 42.50
C GLY A 2 17.00 -24.42 40.98
N PRO A 3 15.83 -24.77 40.42
CA PRO A 3 15.66 -24.95 38.99
C PRO A 3 15.62 -23.60 38.26
N ALA A 4 16.41 -23.51 37.18
CA ALA A 4 16.45 -22.35 36.30
C ALA A 4 15.16 -22.23 35.47
N ALA A 5 14.60 -21.02 35.42
CA ALA A 5 13.44 -20.67 34.62
C ALA A 5 13.74 -20.71 33.11
N PRO A 6 12.75 -21.04 32.25
CA PRO A 6 12.92 -21.05 30.81
C PRO A 6 13.03 -19.63 30.23
N PRO A 7 13.80 -19.42 29.14
CA PRO A 7 13.93 -18.11 28.50
C PRO A 7 12.62 -17.70 27.81
N GLY A 8 12.21 -16.46 28.05
CA GLY A 8 11.04 -15.83 27.43
C GLY A 8 11.22 -15.58 25.92
N PRO A 9 10.12 -15.30 25.20
CA PRO A 9 10.14 -15.16 23.75
C PRO A 9 10.93 -13.90 23.34
N VAL A 10 11.87 -14.11 22.41
CA VAL A 10 12.70 -13.06 21.81
C VAL A 10 11.80 -12.18 20.95
N ALA A 11 11.77 -10.88 21.26
CA ALA A 11 11.08 -9.86 20.49
C ALA A 11 11.61 -9.85 19.05
N GLY A 12 10.72 -10.06 18.08
CA GLY A 12 11.04 -9.95 16.65
C GLY A 12 11.41 -8.52 16.26
N PRO A 13 12.20 -8.33 15.20
CA PRO A 13 12.70 -7.02 14.82
C PRO A 13 11.54 -6.11 14.37
N VAL A 14 11.50 -4.92 14.96
CA VAL A 14 10.60 -3.82 14.62
C VAL A 14 11.00 -3.30 13.24
N ALA A 15 10.10 -3.42 12.26
CA ALA A 15 10.31 -2.91 10.91
C ALA A 15 10.24 -1.37 10.92
N GLY A 16 11.40 -0.72 10.84
CA GLY A 16 11.51 0.71 10.57
C GLY A 16 11.18 0.99 9.11
N VAL A 17 10.08 1.69 8.85
CA VAL A 17 9.74 2.19 7.51
C VAL A 17 10.20 3.64 7.42
N GLY A 18 11.32 3.87 6.73
CA GLY A 18 11.73 5.19 6.28
C GLY A 18 10.93 5.61 5.03
N PRO A 19 10.75 6.92 4.78
CA PRO A 19 9.96 7.40 3.66
C PRO A 19 10.72 7.17 2.35
N LEU A 20 10.18 6.31 1.47
CA LEU A 20 10.62 6.21 0.09
C LEU A 20 9.67 7.03 -0.78
N CYS A 21 10.22 8.08 -1.39
CA CYS A 21 9.61 8.87 -2.44
C CYS A 21 9.10 7.95 -3.58
N GLY A 22 7.99 8.36 -4.21
CA GLY A 22 7.21 7.57 -5.17
C GLY A 22 8.02 6.64 -6.06
N ALA A 23 7.97 5.35 -5.73
CA ALA A 23 8.44 4.23 -6.53
C ALA A 23 7.40 3.12 -6.39
N GLY A 24 7.09 2.43 -7.50
CA GLY A 24 6.06 1.41 -7.56
C GLY A 24 6.11 0.46 -6.37
N SER A 25 4.97 0.28 -5.70
CA SER A 25 4.87 -0.66 -4.58
C SER A 25 5.23 -2.05 -5.08
N THR A 26 6.38 -2.57 -4.64
CA THR A 26 6.80 -3.94 -4.95
C THR A 26 6.31 -4.85 -3.83
N LEU A 27 5.48 -5.84 -4.18
CA LEU A 27 4.98 -6.83 -3.23
C LEU A 27 5.69 -8.16 -3.45
N VAL A 28 6.30 -8.69 -2.39
CA VAL A 28 6.92 -10.02 -2.38
C VAL A 28 6.00 -10.95 -1.59
N ARG A 29 5.42 -11.95 -2.24
CA ARG A 29 4.50 -12.92 -1.63
C ARG A 29 5.14 -14.29 -1.53
N PHE A 30 5.10 -14.88 -0.35
CA PHE A 30 5.44 -16.28 -0.11
C PHE A 30 4.16 -17.10 -0.05
N ASP A 31 3.89 -17.86 -1.11
CA ASP A 31 2.70 -18.73 -1.18
C ASP A 31 2.95 -20.08 -0.50
N GLY A 32 2.01 -20.48 0.36
CA GLY A 32 1.94 -21.84 0.90
C GLY A 32 1.41 -22.85 -0.13
N PRO A 33 1.81 -24.13 -0.05
CA PRO A 33 1.39 -25.13 -1.02
C PRO A 33 -0.09 -25.55 -0.85
N LEU A 34 -0.88 -25.51 -1.92
CA LEU A 34 -2.21 -26.13 -2.01
C LEU A 34 -2.09 -27.63 -2.29
N VAL A 35 -1.76 -28.45 -1.29
CA VAL A 35 -1.36 -29.85 -1.49
C VAL A 35 -2.36 -30.66 -2.35
N LEU A 36 -1.92 -31.12 -3.53
CA LEU A 36 -2.68 -32.04 -4.37
C LEU A 36 -2.89 -33.39 -3.64
N PRO A 37 -4.13 -33.94 -3.60
CA PRO A 37 -4.39 -35.24 -2.97
C PRO A 37 -3.48 -36.35 -3.49
N LYS A 38 -3.01 -37.24 -2.60
CA LYS A 38 -2.03 -38.30 -2.93
C LYS A 38 -2.49 -39.21 -4.07
N VAL A 39 -3.79 -39.52 -4.12
CA VAL A 39 -4.41 -40.40 -5.13
C VAL A 39 -4.26 -39.83 -6.55
N LEU A 40 -4.58 -38.56 -6.73
CA LEU A 40 -4.39 -37.85 -8.00
C LEU A 40 -2.91 -37.79 -8.43
N ARG A 41 -2.00 -37.62 -7.47
CA ARG A 41 -0.55 -37.60 -7.74
C ARG A 41 -0.04 -38.98 -8.21
N SER A 42 -0.53 -40.07 -7.63
CA SER A 42 -0.18 -41.43 -8.06
C SER A 42 -0.74 -41.79 -9.43
N GLU A 43 -1.96 -41.36 -9.75
CA GLU A 43 -2.57 -41.60 -11.07
C GLU A 43 -1.83 -40.87 -12.20
N LEU A 44 -1.45 -39.61 -11.98
CA LEU A 44 -0.66 -38.84 -12.94
C LEU A 44 0.74 -39.44 -13.13
N ALA A 45 1.40 -39.87 -12.04
CA ALA A 45 2.70 -40.54 -12.13
C ALA A 45 2.63 -41.87 -12.88
N ALA A 46 1.54 -42.63 -12.75
CA ALA A 46 1.32 -43.87 -13.50
C ALA A 46 1.19 -43.63 -15.02
N GLN A 47 0.81 -42.41 -15.42
CA GLN A 47 0.76 -41.97 -16.81
C GLN A 47 2.07 -41.28 -17.27
N GLY A 48 3.12 -41.29 -16.46
CA GLY A 48 4.37 -40.58 -16.73
C GLY A 48 4.24 -39.05 -16.66
N VAL A 49 3.14 -38.53 -16.12
CA VAL A 49 2.86 -37.10 -16.00
C VAL A 49 3.22 -36.64 -14.59
N HIS A 50 4.27 -35.82 -14.48
CA HIS A 50 4.60 -35.13 -13.24
C HIS A 50 3.90 -33.77 -13.20
N ALA A 51 2.74 -33.71 -12.54
CA ALA A 51 2.06 -32.44 -12.28
C ALA A 51 2.53 -31.86 -10.95
N ASP A 52 3.10 -30.66 -11.04
CA ASP A 52 3.38 -29.85 -9.87
C ASP A 52 2.06 -29.37 -9.25
N THR A 53 2.05 -29.13 -7.94
CA THR A 53 0.82 -28.74 -7.21
C THR A 53 0.12 -27.54 -7.90
N PRO A 54 -1.19 -27.60 -8.19
CA PRO A 54 -1.92 -26.50 -8.83
C PRO A 54 -1.92 -25.27 -7.92
N ARG A 55 -1.70 -24.11 -8.53
CA ARG A 55 -1.50 -22.84 -7.80
C ARG A 55 -2.29 -21.74 -8.49
N SER A 56 -2.85 -20.82 -7.70
CA SER A 56 -3.30 -19.54 -8.25
C SER A 56 -2.10 -18.88 -8.91
N ALA A 57 -2.19 -18.60 -10.23
CA ALA A 57 -1.41 -17.52 -10.80
C ALA A 57 -1.67 -16.31 -9.90
N ALA A 58 -0.61 -15.68 -9.37
CA ALA A 58 -0.75 -14.54 -8.48
C ALA A 58 -1.75 -13.56 -9.13
N GLY A 59 -2.97 -13.52 -8.59
CA GLY A 59 -4.01 -12.64 -9.10
C GLY A 59 -3.46 -11.23 -8.97
N GLY A 60 -3.39 -10.51 -10.10
CA GLY A 60 -2.64 -9.27 -10.28
C GLY A 60 -2.58 -8.44 -9.00
N VAL A 61 -1.45 -8.48 -8.32
CA VAL A 61 -1.29 -7.81 -7.02
C VAL A 61 -0.92 -6.36 -7.29
N GLY A 62 -1.87 -5.56 -7.78
CA GLY A 62 -1.92 -4.08 -7.79
C GLY A 62 -0.69 -3.28 -8.28
N GLY A 63 0.39 -3.93 -8.68
CA GLY A 63 1.69 -3.33 -8.97
C GLY A 63 2.31 -3.95 -10.23
N PRO A 64 3.30 -3.27 -10.80
CA PRO A 64 3.81 -3.57 -12.14
C PRO A 64 4.56 -4.90 -12.25
N LEU A 65 5.02 -5.43 -11.12
CA LEU A 65 5.79 -6.66 -11.04
C LEU A 65 5.53 -7.39 -9.73
N THR A 66 5.44 -8.72 -9.82
CA THR A 66 5.33 -9.65 -8.69
C THR A 66 6.39 -10.73 -8.84
N LEU A 67 7.23 -10.88 -7.80
CA LEU A 67 8.20 -11.97 -7.67
C LEU A 67 7.65 -13.04 -6.74
N ALA A 68 7.62 -14.27 -7.22
CA ALA A 68 7.24 -15.46 -6.45
C ALA A 68 8.44 -16.40 -6.36
N ALA A 69 8.90 -16.67 -5.14
CA ALA A 69 9.95 -17.65 -4.87
C ALA A 69 9.35 -18.88 -4.19
N ARG A 70 9.70 -20.08 -4.64
CA ARG A 70 9.20 -21.34 -4.08
C ARG A 70 10.22 -22.46 -4.18
N HIS A 71 10.10 -23.48 -3.35
CA HIS A 71 10.82 -24.73 -3.57
C HIS A 71 9.97 -25.68 -4.42
N ASP A 72 10.59 -26.36 -5.37
CA ASP A 72 9.99 -27.47 -6.11
C ASP A 72 10.00 -28.77 -5.28
N THR A 73 9.43 -29.84 -5.84
CA THR A 73 9.39 -31.15 -5.18
C THR A 73 10.76 -31.81 -4.98
N ALA A 74 11.80 -31.35 -5.69
CA ALA A 74 13.19 -31.79 -5.51
C ALA A 74 13.97 -30.90 -4.53
N GLY A 75 13.34 -29.88 -3.94
CA GLY A 75 13.97 -28.93 -3.02
C GLY A 75 14.75 -27.80 -3.72
N GLY A 76 14.66 -27.67 -5.04
CA GLY A 76 15.24 -26.57 -5.79
C GLY A 76 14.41 -25.29 -5.66
N LEU A 77 15.06 -24.12 -5.55
CA LEU A 77 14.36 -22.83 -5.54
C LEU A 77 13.98 -22.42 -6.97
N VAL A 78 12.68 -22.35 -7.24
CA VAL A 78 12.07 -21.83 -8.47
C VAL A 78 11.61 -20.38 -8.23
N LEU A 79 12.02 -19.48 -9.12
CA LEU A 79 11.60 -18.09 -9.15
C LEU A 79 10.69 -17.86 -10.35
N GLY A 80 9.52 -17.27 -10.09
CA GLY A 80 8.60 -16.78 -11.11
C GLY A 80 8.50 -15.26 -11.02
N LEU A 81 8.54 -14.60 -12.16
CA LEU A 81 8.35 -13.17 -12.28
C LEU A 81 7.11 -12.93 -13.15
N PHE A 82 6.12 -12.26 -12.58
CA PHE A 82 4.89 -11.87 -13.26
C PHE A 82 4.88 -10.36 -13.37
N TYR A 83 4.56 -9.81 -14.54
CA TYR A 83 4.58 -8.38 -14.77
C TYR A 83 3.46 -7.96 -15.70
N ASP A 84 3.07 -6.70 -15.58
CA ASP A 84 2.13 -6.06 -16.49
C ASP A 84 2.90 -5.48 -17.69
N ARG A 85 2.68 -6.04 -18.88
CA ARG A 85 3.30 -5.57 -20.14
C ARG A 85 2.94 -4.13 -20.49
N ALA A 86 1.83 -3.59 -19.98
CA ALA A 86 1.49 -2.19 -20.14
C ALA A 86 2.39 -1.26 -19.30
N GLN A 87 3.03 -1.78 -18.26
CA GLN A 87 3.84 -1.03 -17.31
C GLN A 87 5.32 -1.37 -17.37
N LEU A 88 5.70 -2.52 -17.89
CA LEU A 88 7.09 -2.98 -17.97
C LEU A 88 7.33 -3.73 -19.28
N ALA A 89 8.31 -3.28 -20.07
CA ALA A 89 8.69 -3.95 -21.30
C ALA A 89 9.33 -5.32 -21.00
N ASP A 90 9.15 -6.28 -21.90
CA ASP A 90 9.68 -7.64 -21.75
C ASP A 90 11.22 -7.64 -21.53
N GLU A 91 11.95 -6.73 -22.18
CA GLU A 91 13.41 -6.57 -22.03
C GLU A 91 13.79 -6.12 -20.61
N ASP A 92 13.07 -5.14 -20.06
CA ASP A 92 13.27 -4.63 -18.70
C ASP A 92 12.86 -5.68 -17.65
N ALA A 93 11.78 -6.42 -17.90
CA ALA A 93 11.37 -7.54 -17.06
C ALA A 93 12.42 -8.66 -17.03
N ALA A 94 13.00 -9.00 -18.18
CA ALA A 94 14.08 -9.97 -18.27
C ALA A 94 15.35 -9.48 -17.56
N ALA A 95 15.69 -8.20 -17.70
CA ALA A 95 16.80 -7.59 -16.98
C ALA A 95 16.60 -7.66 -15.46
N LEU A 96 15.43 -7.28 -14.94
CA LEU A 96 15.10 -7.41 -13.51
C LEU A 96 15.21 -8.86 -13.03
N HIS A 97 14.65 -9.80 -13.79
CA HIS A 97 14.72 -11.22 -13.43
C HIS A 97 16.18 -11.70 -13.32
N SER A 98 17.02 -11.34 -14.30
CA SER A 98 18.45 -11.70 -14.30
C SER A 98 19.21 -11.12 -13.10
N GLN A 99 18.89 -9.87 -12.71
CA GLN A 99 19.49 -9.20 -11.57
C GLN A 99 19.08 -9.87 -10.25
N CYS A 100 17.80 -10.23 -10.10
CA CYS A 100 17.32 -10.97 -8.94
C CYS A 100 18.00 -12.34 -8.82
N VAL A 101 18.11 -13.10 -9.91
CA VAL A 101 18.81 -14.39 -9.91
C VAL A 101 20.28 -14.22 -9.53
N ARG A 102 20.95 -13.17 -10.03
CA ARG A 102 22.35 -12.88 -9.70
C ARG A 102 22.54 -12.57 -8.22
N LEU A 103 21.66 -11.75 -7.63
CA LEU A 103 21.68 -11.45 -6.20
C LEU A 103 21.43 -12.71 -5.36
N LEU A 104 20.43 -13.51 -5.72
CA LEU A 104 20.08 -14.73 -4.99
C LEU A 104 21.19 -15.78 -5.03
N ARG A 105 21.94 -15.85 -6.14
CA ARG A 105 23.13 -16.73 -6.25
C ARG A 105 24.32 -16.23 -5.43
N ALA A 106 24.48 -14.93 -5.26
CA ALA A 106 25.57 -14.34 -4.47
C ALA A 106 25.29 -14.34 -2.95
N LEU A 107 24.02 -14.36 -2.53
CA LEU A 107 23.62 -14.33 -1.12
C LEU A 107 24.34 -15.34 -0.21
N PRO A 108 24.52 -16.63 -0.59
CA PRO A 108 25.19 -17.60 0.27
C PRO A 108 26.64 -17.21 0.60
N GLU A 109 27.40 -16.74 -0.39
CA GLU A 109 28.80 -16.31 -0.22
C GLU A 109 28.89 -15.03 0.63
N PHE A 110 27.99 -14.07 0.38
CA PHE A 110 27.94 -12.81 1.14
C PHE A 110 27.52 -13.03 2.60
N ARG A 111 26.63 -14.01 2.86
CA ARG A 111 26.24 -14.41 4.22
C ARG A 111 27.40 -15.03 4.99
N GLN A 112 28.23 -15.83 4.32
CA GLN A 112 29.44 -16.42 4.91
C GLN A 112 30.50 -15.35 5.21
N ALA A 113 30.60 -14.33 4.34
CA ALA A 113 31.53 -13.21 4.52
C ALA A 113 31.04 -12.11 5.49
N GLN A 114 29.83 -12.23 6.07
CA GLN A 114 29.15 -11.17 6.85
C GLN A 114 29.09 -9.81 6.12
N ALA A 115 28.99 -9.84 4.79
CA ALA A 115 28.94 -8.64 3.98
C ALA A 115 27.59 -7.92 4.12
N SER A 116 27.62 -6.60 4.02
CA SER A 116 26.42 -5.76 4.13
C SER A 116 25.54 -5.86 2.89
N ALA A 117 24.25 -5.51 3.05
CA ALA A 117 23.33 -5.42 1.92
C ALA A 117 23.79 -4.42 0.84
N GLY A 118 24.50 -3.35 1.22
CA GLY A 118 25.08 -2.39 0.27
C GLY A 118 26.14 -3.04 -0.63
N GLN A 119 27.04 -3.85 -0.05
CA GLN A 119 28.05 -4.59 -0.80
C GLN A 119 27.43 -5.64 -1.75
N LEU A 120 26.29 -6.23 -1.36
CA LEU A 120 25.54 -7.12 -2.24
C LEU A 120 24.88 -6.35 -3.39
N LEU A 121 24.35 -5.15 -3.13
CA LEU A 121 23.75 -4.27 -4.15
C LEU A 121 24.79 -3.68 -5.10
N ASP A 122 26.06 -3.52 -4.69
CA ASP A 122 27.15 -3.11 -5.56
C ASP A 122 27.36 -4.07 -6.74
N LEU A 123 26.93 -5.33 -6.63
CA LEU A 123 26.92 -6.26 -7.77
C LEU A 123 26.06 -5.75 -8.93
N LEU A 124 25.05 -4.93 -8.63
CA LEU A 124 24.16 -4.30 -9.61
C LEU A 124 24.62 -2.92 -10.07
N ALA A 125 25.68 -2.34 -9.50
CA ALA A 125 26.12 -0.98 -9.81
C ALA A 125 26.49 -0.77 -11.29
N ARG A 126 26.84 -1.84 -12.02
CA ARG A 126 27.14 -1.82 -13.46
C ARG A 126 26.04 -2.44 -14.34
N ALA A 127 24.95 -2.91 -13.74
CA ALA A 127 23.84 -3.48 -14.49
C ALA A 127 22.97 -2.36 -15.07
N ALA A 128 22.38 -2.58 -16.24
CA ALA A 128 21.43 -1.63 -16.83
C ALA A 128 20.23 -1.46 -15.88
N THR A 129 19.87 -0.21 -15.57
CA THR A 129 18.71 0.09 -14.72
C THR A 129 17.42 -0.18 -15.50
N PRO A 130 16.61 -1.17 -15.10
CA PRO A 130 15.38 -1.50 -15.81
C PRO A 130 14.39 -0.36 -15.71
N ARG A 131 13.75 -0.01 -16.83
CA ARG A 131 12.87 1.15 -16.91
C ARG A 131 11.41 0.72 -16.84
N MET A 132 10.70 1.34 -15.92
CA MET A 132 9.25 1.31 -15.90
C MET A 132 8.72 2.12 -17.09
N ALA A 133 7.72 1.58 -17.78
CA ALA A 133 6.96 2.37 -18.74
C ALA A 133 6.40 3.58 -17.97
N ARG A 134 6.51 4.76 -18.58
CA ARG A 134 6.02 5.99 -17.96
C ARG A 134 4.53 5.78 -17.65
N PRO A 135 4.09 5.96 -16.39
CA PRO A 135 2.68 5.85 -16.06
C PRO A 135 1.90 6.75 -17.02
N VAL A 136 0.94 6.19 -17.75
CA VAL A 136 -0.04 7.01 -18.46
C VAL A 136 -0.72 7.82 -17.36
N PRO A 137 -0.65 9.17 -17.40
CA PRO A 137 -1.31 9.96 -16.38
C PRO A 137 -2.79 9.56 -16.38
N PRO A 138 -3.37 9.24 -15.21
CA PRO A 138 -4.80 8.94 -15.14
C PRO A 138 -5.59 10.10 -15.72
N ALA A 139 -6.77 9.81 -16.28
CA ALA A 139 -7.65 10.86 -16.75
C ALA A 139 -7.85 11.91 -15.64
N PRO A 140 -7.89 13.20 -15.96
CA PRO A 140 -7.95 14.26 -14.96
C PRO A 140 -9.15 14.01 -14.03
N HIS A 141 -8.86 13.72 -12.76
CA HIS A 141 -9.88 13.62 -11.75
C HIS A 141 -10.32 15.04 -11.36
N PRO A 142 -11.61 15.25 -11.07
CA PRO A 142 -12.02 16.52 -10.49
C PRO A 142 -11.28 16.70 -9.16
N ALA A 143 -10.80 17.91 -8.89
CA ALA A 143 -10.03 18.23 -7.68
C ALA A 143 -10.78 17.87 -6.39
N LEU A 144 -12.11 17.86 -6.44
CA LEU A 144 -13.01 17.41 -5.38
C LEU A 144 -14.13 16.55 -5.96
N THR A 145 -14.43 15.44 -5.29
CA THR A 145 -15.55 14.55 -5.60
C THR A 145 -16.45 14.41 -4.36
N VAL A 146 -17.75 14.57 -4.52
CA VAL A 146 -18.71 14.27 -3.44
C VAL A 146 -18.92 12.75 -3.39
N LEU A 147 -18.51 12.12 -2.29
CA LEU A 147 -18.66 10.67 -2.07
C LEU A 147 -20.01 10.33 -1.43
N ARG A 148 -20.53 11.21 -0.58
CA ARG A 148 -21.86 11.08 0.01
C ARG A 148 -22.44 12.47 0.31
N PRO A 149 -23.66 12.77 -0.17
CA PRO A 149 -24.35 14.00 0.20
C PRO A 149 -24.68 13.99 1.70
N GLY A 150 -24.56 15.15 2.34
CA GLY A 150 -24.97 15.38 3.72
C GLY A 150 -26.31 16.11 3.83
N HIS A 151 -26.76 16.38 5.06
CA HIS A 151 -27.89 17.29 5.28
C HIS A 151 -27.51 18.75 4.97
N PRO A 152 -28.50 19.60 4.64
CA PRO A 152 -28.28 21.04 4.55
C PRO A 152 -27.67 21.55 5.86
N HIS A 153 -26.56 22.28 5.77
CA HIS A 153 -25.80 22.84 6.90
C HIS A 153 -25.04 21.84 7.78
N ALA A 154 -25.00 20.54 7.45
CA ALA A 154 -24.16 19.60 8.18
C ALA A 154 -22.67 19.83 7.87
N ASP A 155 -21.80 19.51 8.82
CA ASP A 155 -20.35 19.61 8.68
C ASP A 155 -19.82 18.78 7.50
N VAL A 156 -18.61 19.11 7.04
CA VAL A 156 -17.97 18.46 5.88
C VAL A 156 -16.79 17.62 6.35
N ILE A 157 -16.79 16.34 5.98
CA ILE A 157 -15.65 15.44 6.15
C ILE A 157 -14.94 15.35 4.81
N CYS A 158 -13.70 15.83 4.74
CA CYS A 158 -12.89 15.82 3.53
C CYS A 158 -11.78 14.77 3.64
N LEU A 159 -11.88 13.72 2.83
CA LEU A 159 -10.89 12.65 2.70
C LEU A 159 -9.80 13.06 1.69
N VAL A 160 -8.56 13.19 2.15
CA VAL A 160 -7.45 13.60 1.29
C VAL A 160 -6.80 12.36 0.67
N THR A 161 -6.88 12.24 -0.65
CA THR A 161 -6.26 11.13 -1.39
C THR A 161 -4.79 11.44 -1.65
N ALA A 162 -3.95 10.42 -1.45
CA ALA A 162 -2.52 10.49 -1.73
C ALA A 162 -2.00 9.11 -2.15
N PRO A 163 -0.95 9.03 -2.97
CA PRO A 163 -0.27 7.77 -3.25
C PRO A 163 0.14 7.04 -1.97
N GLY A 164 -0.14 5.73 -1.89
CA GLY A 164 0.16 4.89 -0.72
C GLY A 164 -0.94 4.81 0.33
N VAL A 165 -2.10 5.46 0.12
CA VAL A 165 -3.33 5.18 0.89
C VAL A 165 -3.83 3.77 0.55
N PRO A 166 -4.12 2.89 1.53
CA PRO A 166 -4.64 1.55 1.24
C PRO A 166 -5.97 1.62 0.48
N ALA A 167 -6.05 0.93 -0.66
CA ALA A 167 -7.24 0.92 -1.51
C ALA A 167 -8.48 0.45 -0.76
N GLY A 168 -9.62 1.08 -0.99
CA GLY A 168 -10.91 0.76 -0.35
C GLY A 168 -11.08 1.30 1.07
N SER A 169 -10.06 1.91 1.69
CA SER A 169 -10.18 2.49 3.04
C SER A 169 -11.27 3.56 3.13
N TYR A 170 -11.30 4.47 2.14
CA TYR A 170 -12.27 5.55 2.09
C TYR A 170 -13.67 5.06 1.72
N ASP A 171 -13.79 4.06 0.85
CA ASP A 171 -15.07 3.44 0.52
C ASP A 171 -15.70 2.74 1.74
N LEU A 172 -14.89 1.98 2.49
CA LEU A 172 -15.33 1.34 3.72
C LEU A 172 -15.73 2.36 4.78
N PHE A 173 -14.99 3.47 4.91
CA PHE A 173 -15.34 4.57 5.80
C PHE A 173 -16.69 5.20 5.40
N VAL A 174 -16.88 5.55 4.13
CA VAL A 174 -18.12 6.16 3.62
C VAL A 174 -19.33 5.25 3.86
N ARG A 175 -19.19 3.95 3.57
CA ARG A 175 -20.25 2.95 3.80
C ARG A 175 -20.58 2.75 5.28
N GLY A 176 -19.57 2.84 6.15
CA GLY A 176 -19.72 2.65 7.59
C GLY A 176 -20.22 3.90 8.35
N HIS A 177 -19.99 5.09 7.81
CA HIS A 177 -20.34 6.34 8.47
C HIS A 177 -21.84 6.64 8.36
N ARG A 178 -22.49 6.91 9.49
CA ARG A 178 -23.95 7.14 9.60
C ARG A 178 -24.36 8.55 10.00
N GLY A 179 -23.40 9.46 10.20
CA GLY A 179 -23.67 10.84 10.59
C GLY A 179 -24.22 11.69 9.44
N PRO A 180 -24.75 12.89 9.76
CA PRO A 180 -25.41 13.79 8.81
C PRO A 180 -24.44 14.51 7.86
N GLU A 181 -23.14 14.38 8.08
CA GLU A 181 -22.09 15.11 7.39
C GLU A 181 -21.99 14.76 5.91
N GLU A 182 -21.64 15.75 5.12
CA GLU A 182 -21.24 15.56 3.73
C GLU A 182 -19.84 14.97 3.68
N ILE A 183 -19.62 13.94 2.86
CA ILE A 183 -18.28 13.36 2.66
C ILE A 183 -17.80 13.69 1.26
N VAL A 184 -16.66 14.34 1.19
CA VAL A 184 -15.96 14.68 -0.05
C VAL A 184 -14.58 14.04 -0.08
N ALA A 185 -14.07 13.71 -1.27
CA ALA A 185 -12.69 13.34 -1.51
C ALA A 185 -11.98 14.44 -2.28
N VAL A 186 -10.74 14.75 -1.88
CA VAL A 186 -9.86 15.69 -2.57
C VAL A 186 -8.68 14.95 -3.19
N HIS A 187 -8.37 15.31 -4.43
CA HIS A 187 -7.29 14.73 -5.21
C HIS A 187 -6.13 15.72 -5.34
N GLY A 188 -4.95 15.31 -4.85
CA GLY A 188 -3.75 16.14 -4.72
C GLY A 188 -2.97 16.38 -6.02
N ASP A 189 -3.54 16.02 -7.17
CA ASP A 189 -2.93 16.08 -8.50
C ASP A 189 -3.13 17.45 -9.21
N GLY A 190 -3.91 18.36 -8.61
CA GLY A 190 -4.16 19.70 -9.14
C GLY A 190 -3.05 20.73 -8.87
N ALA A 191 -3.06 21.82 -9.65
CA ALA A 191 -2.12 22.94 -9.51
C ALA A 191 -2.12 23.57 -8.09
N PRO A 192 -0.96 24.02 -7.59
CA PRO A 192 -0.85 24.64 -6.26
C PRO A 192 -1.79 25.85 -6.16
N GLY A 193 -2.70 25.82 -5.17
CA GLY A 193 -3.69 26.88 -4.91
C GLY A 193 -5.14 26.55 -5.32
N VAL A 194 -5.37 25.54 -6.16
CA VAL A 194 -6.72 25.12 -6.54
C VAL A 194 -7.46 24.47 -5.36
N LEU A 195 -6.74 23.66 -4.57
CA LEU A 195 -7.34 22.89 -3.48
C LEU A 195 -7.91 23.75 -2.33
N PRO A 196 -7.21 24.78 -1.81
CA PRO A 196 -7.79 25.66 -0.80
C PRO A 196 -9.07 26.37 -1.26
N ALA A 197 -9.13 26.82 -2.52
CA ALA A 197 -10.32 27.49 -3.07
C ALA A 197 -11.52 26.53 -3.18
N VAL A 198 -11.28 25.31 -3.65
CA VAL A 198 -12.31 24.25 -3.77
C VAL A 198 -12.82 23.82 -2.39
N LEU A 199 -11.94 23.69 -1.39
CA LEU A 199 -12.32 23.41 -0.01
C LEU A 199 -13.16 24.54 0.61
N HIS A 200 -12.81 25.79 0.33
CA HIS A 200 -13.56 26.95 0.80
C HIS A 200 -14.99 26.94 0.26
N GLN A 201 -15.16 26.64 -1.04
CA GLN A 201 -16.47 26.50 -1.67
C GLN A 201 -17.27 25.33 -1.11
N ALA A 202 -16.64 24.18 -0.90
CA ALA A 202 -17.31 22.98 -0.39
C ALA A 202 -17.74 23.10 1.08
N SER A 203 -16.96 23.81 1.90
CA SER A 203 -17.30 24.05 3.30
C SER A 203 -18.57 24.88 3.40
N GLY A 204 -18.67 25.99 2.67
CA GLY A 204 -19.79 26.92 2.79
C GLY A 204 -19.84 27.65 4.14
N PRO A 205 -20.67 28.70 4.27
CA PRO A 205 -20.69 29.53 5.47
C PRO A 205 -21.23 28.76 6.69
N GLY A 206 -20.51 28.85 7.82
CA GLY A 206 -20.96 28.34 9.13
C GLY A 206 -20.80 26.84 9.38
N ARG A 207 -20.24 26.09 8.42
CA ARG A 207 -20.02 24.64 8.52
C ARG A 207 -18.58 24.35 8.90
N ARG A 208 -18.35 23.33 9.72
CA ARG A 208 -17.00 22.89 10.08
C ARG A 208 -16.47 21.94 9.01
N LEU A 209 -15.24 22.17 8.57
CA LEU A 209 -14.50 21.23 7.74
C LEU A 209 -13.57 20.39 8.60
N VAL A 210 -13.62 19.07 8.44
CA VAL A 210 -12.67 18.12 9.04
C VAL A 210 -11.86 17.48 7.93
N LEU A 211 -10.56 17.74 7.90
CA LEU A 211 -9.63 17.12 6.96
C LEU A 211 -9.17 15.77 7.51
N CYS A 212 -9.26 14.72 6.70
CA CYS A 212 -9.03 13.35 7.14
C CYS A 212 -8.09 12.62 6.19
N GLY A 213 -7.23 11.76 6.74
CA GLY A 213 -6.47 10.83 5.91
C GLY A 213 -5.77 9.72 6.69
N CYS A 214 -5.44 8.65 5.97
CA CYS A 214 -4.67 7.52 6.50
C CYS A 214 -3.27 7.47 5.89
N GLY A 215 -2.26 7.23 6.74
CA GLY A 215 -0.86 7.20 6.38
C GLY A 215 -0.43 8.45 5.60
N PRO A 216 0.03 8.31 4.34
CA PRO A 216 0.43 9.46 3.51
C PRO A 216 -0.71 10.45 3.26
N GLY A 217 -1.97 9.99 3.23
CA GLY A 217 -3.14 10.87 3.12
C GLY A 217 -3.32 11.76 4.35
N GLY A 218 -2.98 11.26 5.55
CA GLY A 218 -3.03 12.04 6.79
C GLY A 218 -2.00 13.17 6.81
N ARG A 219 -0.77 12.89 6.34
CA ARG A 219 0.25 13.93 6.15
C ARG A 219 -0.20 14.97 5.13
N ALA A 220 -0.74 14.54 3.99
CA ALA A 220 -1.27 15.45 2.98
C ALA A 220 -2.41 16.33 3.53
N ALA A 221 -3.30 15.76 4.36
CA ALA A 221 -4.35 16.51 5.04
C ALA A 221 -3.79 17.59 5.99
N TYR A 222 -2.75 17.26 6.75
CA TYR A 222 -2.08 18.22 7.63
C TYR A 222 -1.36 19.33 6.87
N GLU A 223 -0.65 19.00 5.79
CA GLU A 223 -0.01 19.99 4.93
C GLU A 223 -1.04 20.90 4.24
N LEU A 224 -2.19 20.34 3.82
CA LEU A 224 -3.29 21.10 3.24
C LEU A 224 -3.90 22.06 4.27
N ALA A 225 -4.11 21.60 5.50
CA ALA A 225 -4.60 22.44 6.59
C ALA A 225 -3.67 23.65 6.83
N GLN A 226 -2.35 23.44 6.84
CA GLN A 226 -1.37 24.53 7.03
C GLN A 226 -1.36 25.56 5.89
N ARG A 227 -1.59 25.12 4.64
CA ARG A 227 -1.63 26.00 3.46
C ARG A 227 -2.97 26.72 3.29
N THR A 228 -3.99 26.30 4.01
CA THR A 228 -5.31 26.92 3.93
C THR A 228 -5.31 28.18 4.81
N PRO A 229 -5.70 29.36 4.28
CA PRO A 229 -5.70 30.61 5.05
C PRO A 229 -6.45 30.44 6.37
N HIS A 230 -5.96 31.03 7.46
CA HIS A 230 -6.65 30.94 8.76
C HIS A 230 -7.85 31.90 8.77
N ALA A 231 -8.92 31.54 8.05
CA ALA A 231 -10.24 32.11 8.29
C ALA A 231 -10.85 31.38 9.51
N PRO A 232 -11.41 32.10 10.50
CA PRO A 232 -12.08 31.47 11.63
C PRO A 232 -13.13 30.47 11.13
N GLY A 233 -12.99 29.20 11.55
CA GLY A 233 -13.96 28.14 11.24
C GLY A 233 -13.74 27.36 9.94
N MET A 234 -12.72 27.67 9.13
CA MET A 234 -12.57 26.99 7.82
C MET A 234 -12.03 25.57 7.93
N VAL A 235 -11.06 25.26 8.81
CA VAL A 235 -10.66 23.88 9.12
C VAL A 235 -10.78 23.72 10.63
N SER A 236 -11.74 22.93 11.08
CA SER A 236 -12.01 22.74 12.51
C SER A 236 -11.10 21.69 13.14
N ALA A 237 -10.67 20.68 12.36
CA ALA A 237 -9.80 19.62 12.84
C ALA A 237 -9.12 18.89 11.67
N VAL A 238 -7.98 18.26 11.97
CA VAL A 238 -7.31 17.29 11.08
C VAL A 238 -7.26 15.94 11.78
N VAL A 239 -7.82 14.91 11.15
CA VAL A 239 -7.78 13.53 11.62
C VAL A 239 -6.75 12.75 10.82
N MET A 240 -5.67 12.38 11.48
CA MET A 240 -4.58 11.59 10.91
C MET A 240 -4.61 10.19 11.51
N THR A 241 -4.59 9.16 10.66
CA THR A 241 -4.51 7.77 11.11
C THR A 241 -3.25 7.10 10.55
N GLY A 242 -2.75 6.09 11.27
CA GLY A 242 -1.62 5.29 10.81
C GLY A 242 -1.95 4.44 9.57
N ILE A 243 -0.97 3.66 9.13
CA ILE A 243 -1.12 2.70 8.03
C ILE A 243 -1.55 1.37 8.62
N GLY A 244 -2.66 0.83 8.12
CA GLY A 244 -3.13 -0.54 8.37
C GLY A 244 -3.74 -1.11 7.10
N ASP A 245 -4.40 -2.25 7.20
CA ASP A 245 -5.31 -2.68 6.12
C ASP A 245 -6.49 -1.71 5.98
N ALA A 246 -7.26 -1.86 4.88
CA ALA A 246 -8.34 -0.94 4.57
C ALA A 246 -9.42 -0.86 5.67
N ALA A 247 -9.73 -1.96 6.34
CA ALA A 247 -10.75 -2.01 7.38
C ALA A 247 -10.25 -1.37 8.69
N ALA A 248 -9.00 -1.61 9.05
CA ALA A 248 -8.35 -1.00 10.20
C ALA A 248 -8.21 0.53 10.02
N SER A 249 -7.79 0.97 8.83
CA SER A 249 -7.70 2.39 8.48
C SER A 249 -9.07 3.08 8.49
N ALA A 250 -10.10 2.46 7.90
CA ALA A 250 -11.48 2.98 7.94
C ALA A 250 -12.01 3.11 9.38
N SER A 251 -11.78 2.09 10.22
CA SER A 251 -12.21 2.07 11.62
C SER A 251 -11.48 3.12 12.46
N ALA A 252 -10.19 3.34 12.21
CA ALA A 252 -9.42 4.38 12.86
C ALA A 252 -9.94 5.78 12.48
N LEU A 253 -10.22 6.01 11.19
CA LEU A 253 -10.79 7.27 10.70
C LEU A 253 -12.15 7.55 11.34
N ALA A 254 -13.03 6.56 11.38
CA ALA A 254 -14.34 6.65 12.03
C ALA A 254 -14.27 6.99 13.52
N ARG A 255 -13.22 6.54 14.23
CA ARG A 255 -13.01 6.93 15.64
C ARG A 255 -12.51 8.37 15.75
N GLY A 256 -11.51 8.75 14.96
CA GLY A 256 -10.97 10.11 14.99
C GLY A 256 -12.01 11.17 14.61
N VAL A 257 -12.79 10.92 13.55
CA VAL A 257 -13.88 11.81 13.12
C VAL A 257 -14.93 11.99 14.22
N ARG A 258 -15.35 10.90 14.88
CA ARG A 258 -16.28 10.99 16.01
C ARG A 258 -15.75 11.82 17.18
N SER A 259 -14.44 11.77 17.46
CA SER A 259 -13.85 12.56 18.55
C SER A 259 -13.81 14.06 18.28
N VAL A 260 -13.86 14.50 17.02
CA VAL A 260 -13.76 15.93 16.65
C VAL A 260 -15.10 16.56 16.28
N LEU A 261 -16.08 15.73 15.88
CA LEU A 261 -17.44 16.18 15.57
C LEU A 261 -18.40 16.11 16.77
N ALA A 262 -18.03 15.41 17.84
CA ALA A 262 -18.77 15.50 19.10
C ALA A 262 -18.66 16.93 19.66
N PRO A 263 -19.76 17.56 20.14
CA PRO A 263 -19.67 18.85 20.81
C PRO A 263 -18.73 18.75 22.01
N PRO A 264 -17.92 19.78 22.30
CA PRO A 264 -17.12 19.80 23.52
C PRO A 264 -18.05 19.67 24.75
N PRO A 265 -17.58 19.00 25.83
CA PRO A 265 -18.35 18.85 27.06
C PRO A 265 -18.70 20.19 27.71
#